data_AF-A0A963CPL7-F1
#
_entry.id   AF-A0A963CPL7-F1
#
_cell.length_a   1.000
_cell.length_b   1.000
_cell.length_c   1.000
_cell.angle_alpha   90.00
_cell.angle_beta   90.00
_cell.angle_gamma   90.00
#
_symmetry.space_group_name_H-M   'P 1'
#
loop_
_entity.id
_entity.type
_entity.pdbx_description
1 polymer ?
#
loop_
_entity_poly.entity_id
_entity_poly.type
_entity_poly.pdbx_seq_one_letter_code
_entity_poly.pdbx_strand_id
1 'polypeptide(L)' 'MTDRIMALLALTVMIAFLAVVAAFVPDIDLIIVIILVSAMAIYDFWQTLRTKR' A
#
# COMPACT_ATOMS: atom_id res chain seq x y z
N MET A 1 -3.90 16.30 12.04
CA MET A 1 -5.04 15.37 11.84
C MET A 1 -5.19 15.04 10.36
N THR A 2 -5.22 16.05 9.49
CA THR A 2 -5.28 15.92 8.02
C THR A 2 -4.18 15.02 7.45
N ASP A 3 -2.94 15.12 7.95
CA ASP A 3 -1.84 14.26 7.49
C ASP A 3 -2.15 12.77 7.62
N ARG A 4 -2.78 12.33 8.73
CA ARG A 4 -3.09 10.92 8.96
C ARG A 4 -4.22 10.43 8.05
N ILE A 5 -5.20 11.30 7.78
CA ILE A 5 -6.32 11.00 6.90
C ILE A 5 -5.82 10.90 5.45
N MET A 6 -5.03 11.87 4.99
CA MET A 6 -4.46 11.86 3.64
C MET A 6 -3.54 10.66 3.44
N ALA A 7 -2.76 10.32 4.46
CA ALA A 7 -1.93 9.14 4.43
C ALA A 7 -2.81 7.88 4.29
N LEU A 8 -3.81 7.68 5.17
CA LEU A 8 -4.68 6.50 5.09
C LEU A 8 -5.39 6.39 3.73
N LEU A 9 -5.82 7.52 3.17
CA LEU A 9 -6.47 7.60 1.88
C LEU A 9 -5.51 7.21 0.75
N ALA A 10 -4.27 7.71 0.77
CA ALA A 10 -3.24 7.34 -0.19
C ALA A 10 -2.92 5.82 -0.16
N LEU A 11 -2.78 5.24 1.04
CA LEU A 11 -2.54 3.80 1.20
C LEU A 11 -3.71 2.97 0.64
N THR A 12 -4.94 3.38 0.95
CA THR A 12 -6.14 2.66 0.51
C THR A 12 -6.29 2.70 -1.01
N VAL A 13 -6.08 3.87 -1.62
CA VAL A 13 -6.12 4.03 -3.08
C VAL A 13 -5.01 3.22 -3.77
N MET A 14 -3.80 3.21 -3.21
CA MET A 14 -2.69 2.42 -3.73
C MET A 14 -3.03 0.92 -3.72
N ILE A 15 -3.50 0.39 -2.59
CA ILE A 15 -3.88 -1.03 -2.48
C ILE A 15 -5.03 -1.37 -3.43
N ALA A 16 -6.03 -0.51 -3.54
CA ALA A 16 -7.16 -0.71 -4.45
C ALA A 16 -6.70 -0.76 -5.92
N PHE A 17 -5.80 0.13 -6.34
CA PHE A 17 -5.23 0.12 -7.68
C PHE A 17 -4.44 -1.17 -7.95
N LEU A 18 -3.56 -1.58 -7.03
CA LEU A 18 -2.77 -2.80 -7.19
C LEU A 18 -3.65 -4.06 -7.24
N ALA A 19 -4.74 -4.10 -6.47
CA ALA A 19 -5.70 -5.19 -6.51
C ALA A 19 -6.39 -5.30 -7.89
N VAL A 20 -6.72 -4.17 -8.52
CA VAL A 20 -7.25 -4.15 -9.89
C VAL A 20 -6.20 -4.71 -10.86
N VAL A 21 -4.94 -4.26 -10.77
CA VAL A 21 -3.87 -4.76 -11.64
C VAL A 21 -3.69 -6.28 -11.49
N ALA A 22 -3.64 -6.80 -10.26
CA ALA A 22 -3.53 -8.25 -10.01
C ALA A 22 -4.73 -9.06 -10.52
N ALA A 23 -5.93 -8.47 -10.56
CA ALA A 23 -7.14 -9.13 -11.05
C ALA A 23 -7.19 -9.18 -12.59
N PHE A 24 -6.71 -8.13 -13.28
CA PHE A 24 -6.73 -8.06 -14.75
C PHE A 24 -5.48 -8.68 -15.40
N VAL A 25 -4.38 -8.76 -14.67
CA VAL A 25 -3.12 -9.37 -15.12
C VAL A 25 -2.67 -10.40 -14.07
N PRO A 26 -3.21 -11.62 -14.11
CA PRO A 26 -2.94 -12.66 -13.11
C PRO A 26 -1.63 -13.40 -13.38
N ASP A 27 -0.53 -12.66 -13.51
CA ASP A 27 0.82 -13.23 -13.59
C ASP A 27 1.37 -13.45 -12.17
N ILE A 28 1.93 -14.64 -11.91
CA ILE A 28 2.32 -15.08 -10.55
C ILE A 28 3.45 -14.20 -9.99
N ASP A 29 4.44 -13.87 -10.82
CA ASP A 29 5.55 -12.98 -10.49
C ASP A 29 5.05 -11.57 -10.14
N LEU A 30 4.11 -11.03 -10.92
CA LEU A 30 3.47 -9.74 -10.65
C LEU A 30 2.72 -9.74 -9.31
N ILE A 31 1.94 -10.78 -9.01
CA ILE A 31 1.20 -10.89 -7.75
C ILE A 31 2.16 -10.91 -6.55
N ILE A 32 3.27 -11.65 -6.64
CA ILE A 32 4.29 -11.71 -5.59
C ILE A 32 4.89 -10.32 -5.35
N VAL A 33 5.24 -9.60 -6.42
CA VAL A 33 5.78 -8.24 -6.34
C VAL A 33 4.75 -7.29 -5.72
N ILE A 34 3.48 -7.37 -6.11
CA ILE A 34 2.38 -6.56 -5.56
C ILE A 34 2.24 -6.78 -4.06
N ILE A 35 2.24 -8.03 -3.60
CA ILE A 35 2.14 -8.36 -2.17
C ILE A 35 3.33 -7.78 -1.40
N LEU A 36 4.55 -7.95 -1.93
CA LEU A 36 5.77 -7.48 -1.27
C LEU A 36 5.81 -5.95 -1.16
N VAL A 37 5.51 -5.25 -2.26
CA VAL A 37 5.46 -3.78 -2.28
C VAL A 37 4.36 -3.25 -1.37
N SER A 38 3.19 -3.89 -1.36
CA SER A 38 2.08 -3.51 -0.46
C SER A 38 2.48 -3.66 1.01
N ALA A 39 3.17 -4.75 1.36
CA ALA A 39 3.68 -4.96 2.71
C ALA A 39 4.73 -3.90 3.11
N MET A 40 5.64 -3.54 2.20
CA MET A 40 6.62 -2.46 2.43
C MET A 40 5.93 -1.11 2.62
N ALA A 41 4.93 -0.78 1.80
CA ALA A 41 4.18 0.46 1.93
C ALA A 41 3.42 0.54 3.27
N ILE A 42 2.81 -0.56 3.71
CA ILE A 42 2.18 -0.65 5.04
C ILE A 42 3.21 -0.44 6.16
N TYR A 43 4.41 -1.03 6.01
CA TYR A 43 5.49 -0.87 6.98
C TYR A 43 5.98 0.59 7.06
N ASP A 44 6.21 1.24 5.93
CA ASP A 44 6.60 2.66 5.87
C ASP A 44 5.54 3.56 6.50
N PHE A 45 4.27 3.25 6.24
CA PHE A 45 3.13 3.90 6.89
C PHE A 45 3.14 3.74 8.41
N TRP A 46 3.33 2.51 8.87
CA TRP A 46 3.41 2.21 10.30
C TRP A 46 4.57 2.96 10.95
N GLN A 47 5.74 2.96 10.31
CA GLN A 47 6.93 3.65 10.78
C GLN A 47 6.70 5.16 10.82
N THR A 48 6.10 5.76 9.79
CA THR A 48 5.77 7.19 9.74
C THR A 48 4.79 7.58 10.84
N LEU A 49 3.78 6.75 11.12
CA LEU A 49 2.85 6.95 12.23
C LEU A 49 3.55 6.87 13.60
N ARG A 50 4.54 5.97 13.74
CA ARG A 50 5.24 5.71 15.00
C ARG A 50 6.40 6.68 15.27
N THR A 51 7.02 7.21 14.22
CA THR A 51 8.17 8.12 14.27
C THR A 51 7.77 9.58 14.52
N LYS A 52 6.46 9.90 14.57
CA LYS A 52 5.95 11.22 14.98
C LYS A 52 6.09 11.49 16.50
N ARG A 53 7.26 11.21 17.08
CA ARG A 53 7.68 11.58 18.45
C ARG A 53 8.82 12.58 18.40
#